data_AF-A0A1G7ZHH2-F1
#
_entry.id   AF-A0A1G7ZHH2-F1
#
_cell.length_a   1.000
_cell.length_b   1.000
_cell.length_c   1.000
_cell.angle_alpha   90.00
_cell.angle_beta   90.00
_cell.angle_gamma   90.00
#
_symmetry.space_group_name_H-M   'P 1'
#
loop_
_entity.id
_entity.type
_entity.pdbx_description
1 polymer ?
#
loop_
_entity_poly.entity_id
_entity_poly.type
_entity_poly.pdbx_seq_one_letter_code
_entity_poly.pdbx_strand_id
1 'polypeptide(L)' 'MFYLAKAAVAHIKSGSAIINTASVNADMPNPILLAYATTKGAIQNFTGGLAQMLAEKGIRVGCG' A
#
# COMPACT_ATOMS: atom_id res chain seq x y z
N MET A 1 -6.33 3.30 3.27
CA MET A 1 -5.30 2.27 3.52
C MET A 1 -4.89 2.18 4.98
N PHE A 2 -4.46 3.26 5.62
CA PHE A 2 -4.00 3.25 7.02
C PHE A 2 -4.96 2.55 8.00
N TYR A 3 -6.21 3.02 8.13
CA TYR A 3 -7.16 2.47 9.12
C TYR A 3 -7.52 1.00 8.85
N LEU A 4 -7.74 0.64 7.58
CA LEU A 4 -8.05 -0.74 7.20
C LEU A 4 -6.87 -1.66 7.49
N ALA A 5 -5.64 -1.27 7.11
CA ALA A 5 -4.45 -2.06 7.41
C ALA A 5 -4.26 -2.22 8.92
N LYS A 6 -4.43 -1.14 9.70
CA LYS A 6 -4.33 -1.18 11.16
C LYS A 6 -5.33 -2.16 11.78
N ALA A 7 -6.58 -2.15 11.34
CA ALA A 7 -7.61 -3.06 11.83
C ALA A 7 -7.36 -4.50 11.36
N ALA A 8 -6.98 -4.69 10.10
CA ALA A 8 -6.71 -6.00 9.51
C ALA A 8 -5.57 -6.73 10.24
N VAL A 9 -4.49 -6.03 10.63
CA VAL A 9 -3.30 -6.62 11.28
C VAL A 9 -3.64 -7.47 12.50
N ALA A 10 -4.74 -7.20 13.21
CA ALA A 10 -5.18 -8.02 14.35
C ALA A 10 -5.74 -9.41 13.94
N HIS A 11 -6.14 -9.59 12.68
CA HIS A 11 -6.84 -10.78 12.18
C HIS A 11 -6.02 -11.60 11.18
N ILE A 12 -4.97 -11.04 10.58
CA ILE A 12 -4.11 -11.72 9.60
C ILE A 12 -2.97 -12.47 10.28
N LYS A 13 -2.68 -13.68 9.80
CA LYS A 13 -1.64 -14.57 10.34
C LYS A 13 -0.33 -14.40 9.57
N SER A 14 0.78 -14.86 10.16
CA SER A 14 2.06 -14.96 9.45
C SER A 14 1.89 -15.76 8.14
N GLY A 15 2.55 -15.32 7.07
CA GLY A 15 2.39 -15.84 5.71
C GLY A 15 1.32 -15.13 4.87
N SER A 16 0.44 -14.33 5.50
CA SER A 16 -0.59 -13.56 4.79
C SER A 16 0.00 -12.42 3.95
N ALA A 17 -0.82 -11.84 3.08
CA ALA A 17 -0.45 -10.67 2.30
C ALA A 17 -1.56 -9.60 2.32
N ILE A 18 -1.15 -8.33 2.31
CA ILE A 18 -2.00 -7.17 2.04
C ILE A 18 -1.63 -6.64 0.65
N ILE A 19 -2.63 -6.52 -0.23
CA ILE A 19 -2.44 -5.99 -1.59
C ILE A 19 -3.23 -4.69 -1.75
N ASN A 20 -2.52 -3.65 -2.16
CA ASN A 20 -3.06 -2.31 -2.35
C ASN A 20 -3.15 -2.01 -3.85
N THR A 21 -4.27 -1.46 -4.34
CA THR A 21 -4.38 -1.08 -5.75
C THR A 21 -3.80 0.31 -5.99
N ALA A 22 -2.70 0.38 -6.73
CA ALA A 22 -2.06 1.61 -7.17
C ALA A 22 -2.57 2.00 -8.57
N SER A 23 -1.75 2.68 -9.36
CA SER A 23 -1.99 3.02 -10.76
C SER A 23 -0.67 3.37 -11.40
N VAL A 24 -0.55 3.17 -12.72
CA VAL A 24 0.55 3.72 -13.53
C VAL A 24 0.73 5.23 -13.33
N ASN A 25 -0.35 5.96 -12.97
CA ASN A 25 -0.26 7.38 -12.66
C ASN A 25 0.59 7.71 -11.43
N ALA A 26 0.96 6.72 -10.60
CA ALA A 26 1.91 6.92 -9.52
C ALA A 26 3.34 7.14 -10.06
N ASP A 27 3.73 6.39 -11.09
CA ASP A 27 5.06 6.45 -11.71
C ASP A 27 5.10 7.40 -12.91
N MET A 28 4.01 7.46 -13.69
CA MET A 28 3.85 8.27 -14.89
C MET A 28 2.57 9.14 -14.77
N PRO A 29 2.62 10.24 -14.00
CA PRO A 29 1.45 11.05 -13.72
C PRO A 29 0.92 11.75 -14.97
N ASN A 30 -0.38 11.62 -15.24
CA ASN A 30 -1.07 12.47 -16.22
C ASN A 30 -1.28 13.89 -15.63
N PRO A 31 -0.90 14.97 -16.33
CA PRO A 31 -1.05 16.35 -15.84
C PRO A 31 -2.47 16.74 -15.42
N ILE A 32 -3.50 16.18 -16.07
CA ILE A 32 -4.92 16.47 -15.77
C ILE A 32 -5.36 15.78 -14.46
N LEU A 33 -4.66 14.71 -14.06
CA LEU A 33 -4.98 13.87 -12.91
C LEU A 33 -4.04 14.12 -11.73
N LEU A 34 -3.50 15.34 -11.57
CA LEU A 34 -2.49 15.64 -10.54
C LEU A 34 -2.88 15.13 -9.15
N ALA A 35 -4.06 15.50 -8.65
CA ALA A 35 -4.52 15.07 -7.32
C ALA A 35 -4.67 13.55 -7.22
N TYR A 36 -5.18 12.89 -8.26
CA TYR A 36 -5.29 11.43 -8.29
C TYR A 36 -3.91 10.76 -8.30
N ALA A 37 -3.00 11.21 -9.16
CA ALA A 37 -1.62 10.74 -9.20
C ALA A 37 -0.92 10.88 -7.85
N THR A 38 -1.11 12.02 -7.16
CA THR A 38 -0.60 12.23 -5.79
C THR A 38 -1.12 11.15 -4.84
N THR A 39 -2.42 10.82 -4.86
CA THR A 39 -2.95 9.76 -4.00
C THR A 39 -2.38 8.38 -4.33
N LYS A 40 -2.10 8.10 -5.62
CA LYS A 40 -1.53 6.83 -6.06
C LYS A 40 -0.06 6.68 -5.70
N GLY A 41 0.74 7.74 -5.83
CA GLY A 41 2.10 7.78 -5.29
C GLY A 41 2.14 7.63 -3.77
N ALA A 42 1.20 8.26 -3.05
CA ALA A 42 1.06 8.07 -1.61
C ALA A 42 0.73 6.60 -1.24
N ILE A 43 -0.09 5.91 -2.03
CA ILE A 43 -0.39 4.48 -1.84
C ILE A 43 0.87 3.61 -2.07
N GLN A 44 1.68 3.88 -3.10
CA GLN A 44 2.94 3.16 -3.31
C GLN A 44 3.89 3.32 -2.12
N ASN A 45 4.14 4.56 -1.68
CA ASN A 45 5.01 4.82 -0.54
C ASN A 45 4.48 4.22 0.77
N PHE A 46 3.16 4.30 0.99
CA PHE A 46 2.51 3.67 2.13
C PHE A 46 2.71 2.15 2.13
N THR A 47 2.61 1.51 0.96
CA THR A 47 2.82 0.07 0.78
C THR A 47 4.24 -0.33 1.17
N GLY A 48 5.25 0.41 0.70
CA GLY A 48 6.65 0.17 1.04
C GLY A 48 6.94 0.29 2.53
N GLY A 49 6.45 1.35 3.18
CA GLY A 49 6.60 1.54 4.62
C GLY A 49 5.89 0.45 5.44
N LEU A 50 4.66 0.09 5.05
CA LEU A 50 3.90 -0.94 5.73
C LEU A 50 4.54 -2.33 5.57
N ALA A 51 5.15 -2.63 4.42
CA ALA A 51 5.89 -3.87 4.21
C ALA A 51 7.04 -4.03 5.21
N GLN A 52 7.80 -2.95 5.46
CA GLN A 52 8.88 -2.96 6.43
C GLN A 52 8.36 -3.16 7.86
N MET A 53 7.28 -2.46 8.24
CA MET A 53 6.69 -2.58 9.57
C MET A 53 6.12 -3.96 9.89
N LEU A 54 5.62 -4.68 8.88
CA LEU A 54 4.97 -5.98 9.06
C LEU A 54 5.88 -7.17 8.72
N ALA A 55 7.11 -6.92 8.27
CA ALA A 55 8.06 -7.95 7.89
C ALA A 55 8.37 -8.92 9.05
N GLU A 56 8.59 -8.39 10.26
CA GLU A 56 8.85 -9.22 11.46
C GLU A 56 7.66 -10.09 11.87
N LYS A 57 6.44 -9.69 11.50
CA LYS A 57 5.22 -10.48 11.70
C LYS A 57 5.00 -11.52 10.61
N GLY A 58 5.90 -11.61 9.62
CA GLY A 58 5.81 -12.52 8.48
C GLY A 58 4.67 -12.17 7.51
N ILE A 59 4.19 -10.93 7.51
CA ILE A 59 3.10 -10.48 6.63
C ILE A 59 3.71 -9.69 5.47
N ARG A 60 3.39 -10.09 4.24
CA ARG A 60 3.85 -9.40 3.03
C ARG A 60 2.90 -8.26 2.68
N VAL A 61 3.44 -7.18 2.12
CA VAL A 61 2.62 -6.07 1.62
C VAL A 61 3.12 -5.68 0.25
N GLY A 62 2.21 -5.51 -0.70
CA GLY A 62 2.55 -5.16 -2.08
C GLY A 62 1.46 -4.32 -2.74
N CYS A 63 1.76 -3.84 -3.94
CA CYS A 63 0.79 -3.13 -4.77
C CYS A 63 0.67 -3.73 -6.17
N GLY A 64 -0.51 -3.60 -6.76
CA GLY A 64 -0.83 -3.97 -8.14
C GLY A 64 -1.67 -2.90 -8.82
#